data_AF-A0A2H0LQZ9-F1
#
_entry.id   AF-A0A2H0LQZ9-F1
#
_cell.length_a   1.000
_cell.length_b   1.000
_cell.length_c   1.000
_cell.angle_alpha   90.00
_cell.angle_beta   90.00
_cell.angle_gamma   90.00
#
_symmetry.space_group_name_H-M   'P 1'
#
loop_
_entity.id
_entity.type
_entity.pdbx_description
1 polymer ?
#
loop_
_entity_poly.entity_id
_entity_poly.type
_entity_poly.pdbx_seq_one_letter_code
_entity_poly.pdbx_strand_id
1 'polypeptide(L)'
;EIAALEQKAETYKKTFIKRDLAAIMEILNGIAKNSSVKIISVKPAAEEAFDNYFNSSFIITLKASSYHALGNFISKIENHKDIYLVSEIGIRSELSQTGMPTPNTDLGVTLKINTISYL
;
A
#
# COMPACT_ATOMS: atom_id res chain seq x y z
N GLU A 1 -15.17 29.50 11.96
CA GLU A 1 -14.46 28.63 10.98
C GLU A 1 -13.66 27.50 11.63
N ILE A 2 -12.93 27.76 12.73
CA ILE A 2 -12.14 26.74 13.46
C ILE A 2 -13.01 25.54 13.92
N ALA A 3 -14.17 25.80 14.53
CA ALA A 3 -15.08 24.75 14.99
C ALA A 3 -15.57 23.80 13.86
N ALA A 4 -15.71 24.31 12.63
CA ALA A 4 -16.11 23.49 11.49
C ALA A 4 -14.96 22.62 10.96
N LEU A 5 -13.71 23.10 11.10
CA LEU A 5 -12.51 22.31 10.78
C LEU A 5 -12.26 21.23 11.84
N GLU A 6 -12.49 21.54 13.12
CA GLU A 6 -12.41 20.57 14.23
C GLU A 6 -13.44 19.45 14.07
N GLN A 7 -14.68 19.80 13.70
CA GLN A 7 -15.73 18.80 13.47
C GLN A 7 -15.43 17.90 12.26
N LYS A 8 -14.83 18.47 11.19
CA LYS A 8 -14.31 17.67 10.06
C LYS A 8 -13.17 16.77 10.50
N ALA A 9 -12.21 17.27 11.28
CA ALA A 9 -11.10 16.47 11.81
C ALA A 9 -11.59 15.30 12.66
N GLU A 10 -12.59 15.50 13.53
CA GLU A 10 -13.19 14.41 14.32
C GLU A 10 -13.94 13.39 13.46
N THR A 11 -14.59 13.83 12.38
CA THR A 11 -15.22 12.91 11.43
C THR A 11 -14.17 12.04 10.73
N TYR A 12 -13.00 12.62 10.40
CA TYR A 12 -11.90 11.86 9.84
C TYR A 12 -11.35 10.84 10.85
N LYS A 13 -11.16 11.19 12.13
CA LYS A 13 -10.70 10.26 13.18
C LYS A 13 -11.53 8.98 13.25
N LYS A 14 -12.86 9.09 13.17
CA LYS A 14 -13.77 7.92 13.19
C LYS A 14 -13.63 6.96 12.00
N THR A 15 -13.02 7.41 10.90
CA THR A 15 -12.76 6.57 9.72
C THR A 15 -11.52 5.69 9.91
N PHE A 16 -10.61 6.06 10.83
CA PHE A 16 -9.31 5.42 11.05
C PHE A 16 -9.32 4.34 12.14
N ILE A 17 -10.33 3.48 12.13
CA ILE A 17 -10.38 2.32 13.06
C ILE A 17 -9.26 1.36 12.66
N LYS A 18 -8.47 0.93 13.66
CA LYS A 18 -7.42 -0.10 13.50
C LYS A 18 -8.00 -1.31 12.76
N ARG A 19 -7.64 -1.46 11.47
CA ARG A 19 -8.15 -2.54 10.64
C ARG A 19 -7.36 -3.81 10.88
N ASP A 20 -8.08 -4.93 10.97
CA ASP A 20 -7.47 -6.24 10.95
C ASP A 20 -6.71 -6.45 9.64
N LEU A 21 -5.57 -7.13 9.72
CA LEU A 21 -4.71 -7.49 8.59
C LEU A 21 -5.51 -8.18 7.48
N ALA A 22 -6.50 -9.00 7.84
CA ALA A 22 -7.38 -9.67 6.89
C ALA A 22 -8.14 -8.67 5.98
N ALA A 23 -8.67 -7.58 6.54
CA ALA A 23 -9.38 -6.57 5.77
C ALA A 23 -8.43 -5.78 4.85
N ILE A 24 -7.22 -5.47 5.33
CA ILE A 24 -6.18 -4.82 4.53
C ILE A 24 -5.79 -5.71 3.35
N MET A 25 -5.60 -7.02 3.59
CA MET A 25 -5.29 -7.99 2.56
C MET A 25 -6.38 -8.10 1.49
N GLU A 26 -7.65 -8.08 1.90
CA GLU A 26 -8.78 -8.12 0.96
C GLU A 26 -8.77 -6.90 0.02
N ILE A 27 -8.56 -5.70 0.58
CA ILE A 27 -8.47 -4.46 -0.19
C ILE A 27 -7.29 -4.50 -1.16
N LEU A 28 -6.10 -4.85 -0.66
CA LEU A 28 -4.89 -4.92 -1.47
C LEU A 28 -5.03 -5.92 -2.62
N ASN A 29 -5.63 -7.09 -2.37
CA ASN A 29 -5.91 -8.09 -3.40
C ASN A 29 -6.92 -7.58 -4.43
N GLY A 30 -7.97 -6.86 -3.99
CA GLY A 30 -8.92 -6.21 -4.89
C GLY A 30 -8.26 -5.19 -5.82
N ILE A 31 -7.41 -4.33 -5.27
CA ILE A 31 -6.66 -3.33 -6.06
C ILE A 31 -5.66 -4.00 -7.00
N ALA A 32 -4.95 -5.04 -6.52
CA ALA A 32 -3.97 -5.78 -7.30
C ALA A 32 -4.60 -6.41 -8.56
N LYS A 33 -5.75 -7.07 -8.38
CA LYS A 33 -6.51 -7.68 -9.48
C LYS A 33 -6.93 -6.64 -10.53
N ASN A 34 -7.35 -5.46 -10.08
CA ASN A 34 -7.76 -4.35 -10.96
C ASN A 34 -6.59 -3.60 -11.61
N SER A 35 -5.35 -3.90 -11.23
CA SER A 35 -4.15 -3.20 -11.71
C SER A 35 -3.17 -4.13 -12.43
N SER A 36 -3.57 -5.39 -12.65
CA SER A 36 -2.74 -6.42 -13.31
C SER A 36 -1.39 -6.62 -12.61
N VAL A 37 -1.37 -6.52 -11.28
CA VAL A 37 -0.21 -6.85 -10.44
C VAL A 37 -0.52 -8.07 -9.58
N LYS A 38 0.52 -8.85 -9.26
CA LYS A 38 0.40 -10.04 -8.41
C LYS A 38 1.11 -9.79 -7.08
N ILE A 39 0.37 -9.76 -5.99
CA ILE A 39 0.95 -9.71 -4.66
C ILE A 39 1.61 -11.06 -4.37
N ILE A 40 2.88 -11.03 -3.96
CA ILE A 40 3.68 -12.19 -3.58
C ILE A 40 3.65 -12.37 -2.06
N SER A 41 3.82 -11.28 -1.32
CA SER A 41 3.74 -11.32 0.14
C SER A 41 3.36 -9.96 0.71
N VAL A 42 2.73 -9.98 1.88
CA VAL A 42 2.50 -8.81 2.71
C VAL A 42 2.99 -9.13 4.11
N LYS A 43 3.86 -8.28 4.64
CA LYS A 43 4.46 -8.45 5.96
C LYS A 43 4.14 -7.20 6.78
N PRO A 44 3.44 -7.33 7.92
CA PRO A 44 3.35 -6.26 8.89
C PRO A 44 4.76 -5.85 9.31
N ALA A 45 5.02 -4.55 9.33
CA ALA A 45 6.20 -3.97 9.95
C ALA A 45 5.83 -3.41 11.32
N ALA A 46 6.82 -2.91 12.06
CA ALA A 46 6.60 -2.36 13.40
C ALA A 46 5.57 -1.21 13.36
N GLU A 47 4.68 -1.19 14.37
CA GLU A 47 3.82 -0.02 14.61
C GLU A 47 4.63 1.03 15.36
N GLU A 48 4.60 2.26 14.86
CA GLU A 48 5.16 3.42 15.55
C GLU A 48 4.03 4.17 16.25
N ALA A 49 4.12 4.26 17.57
CA ALA A 49 3.17 5.04 18.37
C ALA A 49 3.63 6.50 18.43
N PHE A 50 2.72 7.41 18.11
CA PHE A 50 2.84 8.84 18.33
C PHE A 50 1.75 9.28 19.31
N ASP A 51 1.93 10.45 19.94
CA ASP A 51 1.06 10.93 21.04
C ASP A 51 -0.45 10.83 20.76
N ASN A 52 -0.86 11.02 19.51
CA ASN A 52 -2.27 11.05 19.11
C ASN A 52 -2.67 10.00 18.05
N TYR A 53 -1.73 9.18 17.57
CA TYR A 53 -1.99 8.20 16.50
C TYR A 53 -0.96 7.07 16.47
N PHE A 54 -1.34 5.93 15.90
CA PHE A 54 -0.45 4.85 15.51
C PHE A 54 -0.19 4.91 14.01
N ASN A 55 1.07 4.79 13.63
CA ASN A 55 1.49 4.55 12.26
C ASN A 55 1.78 3.05 12.10
N SER A 56 0.89 2.34 11.42
CA SER A 56 1.10 0.92 11.10
C SER A 56 1.69 0.81 9.71
N SER A 57 2.82 0.13 9.58
CA SER A 57 3.53 -0.05 8.32
C SER A 57 3.40 -1.48 7.79
N PHE A 58 3.35 -1.65 6.47
CA PHE A 58 3.30 -2.94 5.79
C PHE A 58 4.33 -2.97 4.66
N ILE A 59 5.10 -4.04 4.58
CA ILE A 59 5.99 -4.31 3.46
C ILE A 59 5.28 -5.27 2.51
N ILE A 60 5.06 -4.81 1.28
CA ILE A 60 4.39 -5.56 0.22
C ILE A 60 5.42 -5.90 -0.84
N THR A 61 5.53 -7.19 -1.16
CA THR A 61 6.27 -7.64 -2.34
C THR A 61 5.27 -8.05 -3.41
N LEU A 62 5.42 -7.52 -4.63
CA LEU A 62 4.54 -7.77 -5.76
C LEU A 62 5.34 -7.95 -7.06
N LYS A 63 4.69 -8.56 -8.05
CA LYS A 63 5.15 -8.58 -9.44
C LYS A 63 4.24 -7.72 -10.30
N ALA A 64 4.84 -6.86 -11.11
CA ALA A 64 4.14 -6.03 -12.07
C ALA A 64 4.61 -6.36 -13.49
N SER A 65 3.66 -6.52 -14.41
CA SER A 65 3.95 -6.77 -15.83
C SER A 65 4.56 -5.55 -16.54
N SER A 66 4.41 -4.36 -15.98
CA SER A 66 4.95 -3.11 -16.51
C SER A 66 5.00 -2.02 -15.44
N TYR A 67 5.78 -0.96 -15.71
CA TYR A 67 5.75 0.27 -14.90
C TYR A 67 4.37 0.92 -14.88
N HIS A 68 3.58 0.80 -15.95
CA HIS A 68 2.21 1.32 -15.99
C HIS A 68 1.27 0.55 -15.06
N ALA A 69 1.38 -0.79 -15.01
CA ALA A 69 0.63 -1.60 -14.07
C ALA A 69 0.96 -1.24 -12.61
N LEU A 70 2.26 -1.03 -12.32
CA LEU A 70 2.71 -0.54 -11.01
C LEU A 70 2.16 0.84 -10.67
N GLY A 71 2.25 1.80 -11.60
CA GLY A 71 1.74 3.16 -11.39
C GLY A 71 0.23 3.15 -11.09
N ASN A 72 -0.54 2.39 -11.86
CA ASN A 72 -1.98 2.22 -11.64
C ASN A 72 -2.30 1.63 -10.26
N PHE A 73 -1.50 0.64 -9.82
CA PHE A 73 -1.65 0.03 -8.49
C PHE A 73 -1.40 1.06 -7.38
N ILE A 74 -0.28 1.79 -7.44
CA ILE A 74 0.08 2.83 -6.46
C ILE A 74 -1.01 3.91 -6.42
N SER A 75 -1.43 4.42 -7.58
CA SER A 75 -2.48 5.44 -7.65
C SER A 75 -3.80 4.97 -7.05
N LYS A 76 -4.19 3.70 -7.22
CA LYS A 76 -5.43 3.18 -6.63
C LYS A 76 -5.34 2.96 -5.12
N ILE A 77 -4.15 2.61 -4.62
CA ILE A 77 -3.90 2.50 -3.19
C ILE A 77 -4.00 3.86 -2.52
N GLU A 78 -3.29 4.86 -3.06
CA GLU A 78 -3.24 6.20 -2.43
C GLU A 78 -4.58 6.93 -2.53
N ASN A 79 -5.40 6.61 -3.54
CA ASN A 79 -6.77 7.13 -3.68
C ASN A 79 -7.83 6.26 -2.98
N HIS A 80 -7.44 5.24 -2.22
CA HIS A 80 -8.41 4.43 -1.49
C HIS A 80 -9.05 5.26 -0.37
N LYS A 81 -10.28 4.89 0.04
CA LYS A 81 -11.01 5.58 1.12
C LYS A 81 -10.30 5.52 2.47
N ASP A 82 -9.49 4.49 2.64
CA ASP A 82 -8.59 4.33 3.77
C ASP A 82 -7.24 4.90 3.37
N ILE A 83 -6.68 5.79 4.20
CA ILE A 83 -5.43 6.47 3.86
C ILE A 83 -4.28 5.46 3.93
N TYR A 84 -3.89 4.97 2.75
CA TYR A 84 -2.67 4.21 2.54
C TYR A 84 -1.64 5.11 1.87
N LEU A 85 -0.51 5.32 2.54
CA LEU A 85 0.58 6.16 2.04
C LEU A 85 1.74 5.27 1.60
N VAL A 86 2.17 5.38 0.35
CA VAL A 86 3.37 4.67 -0.11
C VAL A 86 4.60 5.46 0.31
N SER A 87 5.37 4.93 1.26
CA SER A 87 6.52 5.62 1.84
C SER A 87 7.84 5.24 1.18
N GLU A 88 7.96 4.00 0.70
CA GLU A 88 9.19 3.50 0.07
C GLU A 88 8.84 2.59 -1.13
N ILE A 89 9.63 2.71 -2.20
CA ILE A 89 9.49 1.91 -3.42
C ILE A 89 10.86 1.36 -3.81
N GLY A 90 10.99 0.04 -3.86
CA GLY A 90 12.14 -0.67 -4.39
C GLY A 90 11.76 -1.48 -5.63
N ILE A 91 12.34 -1.16 -6.78
CA ILE A 91 12.09 -1.89 -8.04
C ILE A 91 13.33 -2.69 -8.39
N ARG A 92 13.14 -3.97 -8.72
CA ARG A 92 14.18 -4.87 -9.18
C ARG A 92 13.69 -5.58 -10.44
N SER A 93 14.49 -5.56 -11.50
CA SER A 93 14.21 -6.42 -12.65
C SER A 93 14.50 -7.86 -12.23
N GLU A 94 13.53 -8.76 -12.36
CA GLU A 94 13.83 -10.18 -12.25
C GLU A 94 14.59 -10.58 -13.52
N LEU A 95 15.93 -10.55 -13.47
CA LEU A 95 16.72 -11.18 -14.51
C LEU A 95 16.34 -12.67 -14.56
N SER A 96 15.74 -13.09 -15.67
CA SER A 96 15.44 -14.48 -15.95
C SER A 96 16.69 -15.31 -15.66
N GLN A 97 16.59 -16.33 -14.79
CA GLN A 97 17.70 -17.17 -14.33
C GLN A 97 18.47 -17.88 -15.47
N THR A 98 18.04 -17.74 -16.70
CA THR A 98 18.62 -18.33 -17.91
C THR A 98 19.51 -17.38 -18.73
N GLY A 99 19.76 -16.14 -18.30
CA GLY A 99 20.71 -15.23 -18.98
C GLY A 99 20.29 -14.79 -20.38
N MET A 100 19.09 -15.17 -20.85
CA MET A 100 18.49 -14.66 -22.08
C MET A 100 17.44 -13.59 -21.75
N PRO A 101 17.48 -12.42 -22.40
CA PRO A 101 16.45 -11.40 -22.23
C PRO A 101 15.13 -11.91 -22.82
N THR A 102 14.22 -12.35 -21.97
CA THR A 102 12.82 -12.55 -22.36
C THR A 102 12.14 -11.19 -22.48
N PRO A 103 11.40 -10.91 -23.56
CA PRO A 103 10.78 -9.60 -23.80
C PRO A 103 9.68 -9.20 -22.78
N ASN A 104 9.27 -10.13 -21.92
CA ASN A 104 8.29 -9.91 -20.84
C ASN A 104 8.93 -10.16 -19.47
N THR A 105 9.95 -9.37 -19.13
CA THR A 105 10.53 -9.41 -17.79
C THR A 105 9.60 -8.72 -16.81
N ASP A 106 8.91 -9.51 -15.97
CA ASP A 106 8.13 -8.97 -14.86
C ASP A 106 9.05 -8.17 -13.92
N LEU A 107 8.52 -7.07 -13.40
CA LEU A 107 9.19 -6.24 -12.40
C LEU A 107 8.90 -6.81 -11.02
N GLY A 108 9.94 -7.21 -10.29
CA GLY A 108 9.86 -7.47 -8.86
C GLY A 108 9.85 -6.14 -8.10
N VAL A 109 8.79 -5.88 -7.35
CA VAL A 109 8.63 -4.61 -6.63
C VAL A 109 8.40 -4.87 -5.15
N THR A 110 9.08 -4.10 -4.31
CA THR A 110 8.84 -4.02 -2.88
C THR A 110 8.32 -2.62 -2.56
N LEU A 111 7.19 -2.54 -1.87
CA LEU A 111 6.58 -1.29 -1.41
C LEU A 111 6.50 -1.31 0.10
N LYS A 112 6.71 -0.15 0.72
CA LYS A 112 6.32 0.10 2.10
C LYS A 112 5.09 1.00 2.10
N ILE A 113 4.03 0.54 2.74
CA ILE A 113 2.77 1.24 2.84
C ILE A 113 2.47 1.52 4.30
N ASN A 114 2.13 2.76 4.60
CA ASN A 114 1.80 3.22 5.93
C ASN A 114 0.31 3.53 6.02
N THR A 115 -0.30 3.21 7.16
CA THR A 115 -1.66 3.62 7.50
C THR A 115 -1.64 4.30 8.86
N ILE A 116 -2.44 5.36 9.01
CA ILE A 116 -2.57 6.09 10.26
C ILE A 116 -3.86 5.63 10.94
N SER A 117 -3.78 5.26 12.21
CA SER A 117 -4.92 4.95 13.07
C SER A 117 -4.92 5.90 14.27
N TYR A 118 -6.01 6.62 14.52
CA TYR A 118 -6.10 7.50 15.69
C TYR A 118 -6.54 6.72 16.93
N LEU A 119 -6.09 7.16 18.11
CA LEU A 119 -6.53 6.67 19.42
C LEU A 119 -7.98 7.07 19.72
#